data_AF-A0A1Y5RC31-F1
#
_entry.id   AF-A0A1Y5RC31-F1
#
_cell.length_a   1.000
_cell.length_b   1.000
_cell.length_c   1.000
_cell.angle_alpha   90.00
_cell.angle_beta   90.00
_cell.angle_gamma   90.00
#
_symmetry.space_group_name_H-M   'P 1'
#
loop_
_entity.id
_entity.type
_entity.pdbx_description
1 polymer ?
#
loop_
_entity_poly.entity_id
_entity_poly.type
_entity_poly.pdbx_seq_one_letter_code
_entity_poly.pdbx_strand_id
1 'polypeptide(L)'
;MKNFVLALATSAALVAPQFAAAEAQFDVAALQTGCTTAPASCVTLVGGLIASLKAAGYTGAALDEQLAEIAGAVIGAAKASGKNDLNNASFASALNAAAESASEGTRTGISSAANVVASGEADNIGGTGFGSVADDGASVS
;
A
#
# COMPACT_ATOMS: atom_id res chain seq x y z
N MET A 1 -27.55 -20.31 53.35
CA MET A 1 -27.23 -20.60 51.94
C MET A 1 -27.72 -19.38 51.16
N LYS A 2 -26.91 -18.34 50.91
CA LYS A 2 -25.94 -18.19 49.82
C LYS A 2 -26.55 -18.53 48.44
N ASN A 3 -26.63 -17.50 47.58
CA ASN A 3 -26.55 -17.47 46.10
C ASN A 3 -27.73 -16.70 45.46
N PHE A 4 -27.50 -15.49 44.89
CA PHE A 4 -27.09 -15.18 43.49
C PHE A 4 -28.28 -15.31 42.51
N VAL A 5 -28.58 -14.44 41.53
CA VAL A 5 -27.99 -13.18 41.06
C VAL A 5 -28.89 -12.55 39.97
N LEU A 6 -28.76 -11.23 39.81
CA LEU A 6 -29.03 -10.34 38.65
C LEU A 6 -30.35 -10.41 37.87
N ALA A 7 -31.11 -9.31 38.03
CA ALA A 7 -31.95 -8.74 36.98
C ALA A 7 -31.08 -8.19 35.84
N LEU A 8 -31.32 -8.66 34.62
CA LEU A 8 -30.66 -8.20 33.41
C LEU A 8 -31.26 -6.85 33.00
N ALA A 9 -30.55 -5.76 33.25
CA ALA A 9 -30.91 -4.42 32.81
C ALA A 9 -30.72 -4.31 31.29
N THR A 10 -31.83 -4.22 30.55
CA THR A 10 -31.85 -3.81 29.14
C THR A 10 -31.68 -2.30 29.05
N SER A 11 -30.43 -1.85 29.12
CA SER A 11 -30.06 -0.50 28.71
C SER A 11 -29.68 -0.56 27.23
N ALA A 12 -30.63 -0.20 26.37
CA ALA A 12 -30.38 0.07 24.96
C ALA A 12 -29.51 1.32 24.86
N ALA A 13 -28.19 1.14 24.93
CA ALA A 13 -27.25 2.16 24.53
C ALA A 13 -27.39 2.33 23.01
N LEU A 14 -27.96 3.45 22.59
CA LEU A 14 -27.82 3.93 21.22
C LEU A 14 -26.31 4.09 20.96
N VAL A 15 -25.70 3.10 20.31
CA VAL A 15 -24.38 3.24 19.71
C VAL A 15 -24.57 4.22 18.55
N ALA A 16 -24.20 5.47 18.81
CA ALA A 16 -23.89 6.42 17.75
C ALA A 16 -22.88 5.75 16.80
N PRO A 17 -22.96 5.99 15.48
CA PRO A 17 -21.92 5.56 14.56
C PRO A 17 -20.70 6.40 14.91
N GLN A 18 -19.88 5.84 15.79
CA GLN A 18 -18.49 6.24 15.94
C GLN A 18 -17.86 5.96 14.58
N PHE A 19 -17.84 6.99 13.73
CA PHE A 19 -16.66 7.26 12.93
C PHE A 19 -15.54 7.58 13.93
N ALA A 20 -15.15 6.57 14.72
CA ALA A 20 -13.79 6.45 15.16
C ALA A 20 -13.01 6.63 13.87
N ALA A 21 -12.16 7.65 13.84
CA ALA A 21 -11.10 7.71 12.85
C ALA A 21 -10.45 6.33 12.91
N ALA A 22 -10.86 5.46 11.99
CA ALA A 22 -10.21 4.19 11.76
C ALA A 22 -8.83 4.66 11.37
N GLU A 23 -7.90 4.56 12.32
CA GLU A 23 -6.49 4.69 12.07
C GLU A 23 -6.29 3.80 10.86
N ALA A 24 -6.09 4.41 9.68
CA ALA A 24 -5.85 3.67 8.47
C ALA A 24 -4.44 3.08 8.65
N GLN A 25 -4.36 2.04 9.47
CA GLN A 25 -3.16 1.28 9.74
C GLN A 25 -2.88 0.56 8.44
N PHE A 26 -2.07 1.22 7.62
CA PHE A 26 -1.58 0.68 6.38
C PHE A 26 -0.69 -0.52 6.73
N ASP A 27 -1.22 -1.72 6.58
CA ASP A 27 -0.48 -2.95 6.81
C ASP A 27 0.22 -3.38 5.51
N VAL A 28 1.49 -2.99 5.40
CA VAL A 28 2.39 -3.34 4.28
C VAL A 28 2.42 -4.85 4.04
N ALA A 29 2.41 -5.64 5.11
CA ALA A 29 2.50 -7.09 5.04
C ALA A 29 1.22 -7.73 4.46
N ALA A 30 0.05 -7.20 4.83
CA ALA A 30 -1.25 -7.61 4.31
C ALA A 30 -1.41 -7.22 2.83
N LEU A 31 -0.94 -6.03 2.45
CA LEU A 31 -0.89 -5.63 1.03
C LEU A 31 0.01 -6.58 0.23
N GLN A 32 1.23 -6.83 0.71
CA GLN A 32 2.17 -7.74 0.05
C GLN A 32 1.60 -9.16 -0.06
N THR A 33 1.00 -9.69 1.00
CA THR A 33 0.37 -11.02 1.01
C THR A 33 -0.82 -11.07 0.06
N GLY A 34 -1.66 -10.04 0.04
CA GLY A 34 -2.81 -9.93 -0.86
C GLY A 34 -2.38 -9.88 -2.33
N CYS A 35 -1.36 -9.07 -2.64
CA CYS A 35 -0.77 -8.99 -3.98
C CYS A 35 -0.09 -10.30 -4.41
N THR A 36 0.58 -11.01 -3.51
CA THR A 36 1.22 -12.32 -3.82
C THR A 36 0.15 -13.39 -4.07
N THR A 37 -0.93 -13.39 -3.28
CA THR A 37 -2.01 -14.39 -3.38
C THR A 37 -2.92 -14.13 -4.58
N ALA A 38 -3.19 -12.86 -4.88
CA ALA A 38 -4.09 -12.42 -5.95
C ALA A 38 -3.46 -11.26 -6.75
N PRO A 39 -2.44 -11.53 -7.59
CA PRO A 39 -1.69 -10.51 -8.31
C PRO A 39 -2.59 -9.64 -9.21
N ALA A 40 -3.57 -10.24 -9.88
CA ALA A 40 -4.53 -9.51 -10.71
C ALA A 40 -5.40 -8.51 -9.93
N SER A 41 -5.59 -8.72 -8.61
CA SER A 41 -6.35 -7.84 -7.73
C SER A 41 -5.47 -6.79 -7.03
N CYS A 42 -4.15 -6.86 -7.21
CA CYS A 42 -3.20 -5.99 -6.52
C CYS A 42 -3.44 -4.50 -6.82
N VAL A 43 -3.78 -4.16 -8.06
CA VAL A 43 -4.12 -2.78 -8.46
C VAL A 43 -5.33 -2.23 -7.69
N THR A 44 -6.34 -3.08 -7.47
CA THR A 44 -7.55 -2.71 -6.71
C THR A 44 -7.24 -2.50 -5.23
N LEU A 45 -6.40 -3.38 -4.65
CA LEU A 45 -5.96 -3.24 -3.25
C LEU A 45 -5.17 -1.95 -3.05
N VAL A 46 -4.23 -1.65 -3.96
CA VAL A 46 -3.46 -0.40 -3.95
C VAL A 46 -4.39 0.82 -4.08
N GLY A 47 -5.30 0.83 -5.06
CA GLY A 47 -6.24 1.94 -5.24
C GLY A 47 -7.12 2.18 -4.01
N GLY A 48 -7.60 1.12 -3.37
CA GLY A 48 -8.40 1.22 -2.14
C GLY A 48 -7.62 1.78 -0.95
N LEU A 49 -6.35 1.41 -0.82
CA LEU A 49 -5.45 1.97 0.20
C LEU A 49 -5.20 3.45 -0.02
N ILE A 50 -4.90 3.85 -1.25
CA ILE A 50 -4.66 5.26 -1.59
C ILE A 50 -5.89 6.11 -1.29
N ALA A 51 -7.07 5.62 -1.66
CA ALA A 51 -8.33 6.28 -1.34
C ALA A 51 -8.53 6.40 0.17
N SER A 52 -8.19 5.36 0.94
CA SER A 52 -8.28 5.36 2.40
C SER A 52 -7.30 6.34 3.05
N LEU A 53 -6.05 6.41 2.57
CA LEU A 53 -5.05 7.37 3.03
C LEU A 53 -5.51 8.81 2.78
N LYS A 54 -6.02 9.10 1.58
CA LYS A 54 -6.59 10.41 1.25
C LYS A 54 -7.79 10.74 2.14
N ALA A 55 -8.67 9.78 2.40
CA ALA A 55 -9.82 9.95 3.31
C ALA A 55 -9.38 10.18 4.77
N ALA A 56 -8.26 9.59 5.19
CA ALA A 56 -7.63 9.84 6.48
C ALA A 56 -6.86 11.18 6.56
N GLY A 57 -6.79 11.93 5.46
CA GLY A 57 -6.19 13.27 5.42
C GLY A 57 -4.71 13.32 5.02
N TYR A 58 -4.12 12.20 4.58
CA TYR A 58 -2.75 12.18 4.08
C TYR A 58 -2.65 12.96 2.77
N THR A 59 -1.72 13.92 2.71
CA THR A 59 -1.47 14.78 1.54
C THR A 59 0.02 15.13 1.42
N GLY A 60 0.44 15.53 0.22
CA GLY A 60 1.82 15.93 -0.06
C GLY A 60 2.83 14.85 0.36
N ALA A 61 3.92 15.26 1.01
CA ALA A 61 5.00 14.38 1.43
C ALA A 61 4.55 13.22 2.34
N ALA A 62 3.53 13.43 3.19
CA ALA A 62 2.99 12.37 4.04
C ALA A 62 2.26 11.29 3.23
N LEU A 63 1.60 11.68 2.12
CA LEU A 63 1.01 10.72 1.20
C LEU A 63 2.09 10.02 0.36
N ASP A 64 3.10 10.76 -0.10
CA ASP A 64 4.23 10.20 -0.86
C ASP A 64 4.99 9.13 -0.10
N GLU A 65 5.22 9.32 1.21
CA GLU A 65 5.87 8.34 2.06
C GLU A 65 5.05 7.03 2.13
N GLN A 66 3.73 7.14 2.31
CA GLN A 66 2.84 5.99 2.30
C GLN A 66 2.76 5.31 0.92
N LEU A 67 2.79 6.08 -0.17
CA LEU A 67 2.83 5.55 -1.53
C LEU A 67 4.14 4.81 -1.83
N ALA A 68 5.26 5.29 -1.30
CA ALA A 68 6.55 4.61 -1.39
C ALA A 68 6.53 3.26 -0.65
N GLU A 69 5.92 3.20 0.54
CA GLU A 69 5.76 1.94 1.26
C GLU A 69 4.80 0.97 0.55
N ILE A 70 3.68 1.47 -0.01
CA ILE A 70 2.78 0.69 -0.87
C ILE A 70 3.54 0.10 -2.05
N ALA A 71 4.32 0.92 -2.76
CA ALA A 71 5.14 0.46 -3.87
C ALA A 71 6.14 -0.61 -3.43
N GLY A 72 6.76 -0.43 -2.26
CA GLY A 72 7.63 -1.42 -1.64
C GLY A 72 6.96 -2.76 -1.40
N ALA A 73 5.74 -2.76 -0.86
CA ALA A 73 4.95 -3.97 -0.63
C ALA A 73 4.67 -4.73 -1.93
N VAL A 74 4.29 -4.00 -2.99
CA VAL A 74 4.01 -4.57 -4.32
C VAL A 74 5.27 -5.17 -4.94
N ILE A 75 6.42 -4.51 -4.79
CA ILE A 75 7.71 -5.02 -5.26
C ILE A 75 8.12 -6.26 -4.47
N GLY A 76 7.91 -6.27 -3.15
CA GLY A 76 8.09 -7.46 -2.31
C GLY A 76 7.22 -8.63 -2.77
N ALA A 77 5.97 -8.37 -3.13
CA ALA A 77 5.05 -9.36 -3.69
C ALA A 77 5.54 -9.87 -5.07
N ALA A 78 6.05 -8.98 -5.91
CA ALA A 78 6.63 -9.33 -7.20
C ALA A 78 7.87 -10.24 -7.06
N LYS A 79 8.79 -9.89 -6.15
CA LYS A 79 9.96 -10.72 -5.80
C LYS A 79 9.54 -12.10 -5.30
N ALA A 80 8.55 -12.16 -4.40
CA ALA A 80 8.03 -13.41 -3.86
C ALA A 80 7.30 -14.28 -4.90
N SER A 81 6.65 -13.66 -5.89
CA SER A 81 5.90 -14.36 -6.95
C SER A 81 6.80 -14.93 -8.06
N GLY A 82 8.06 -14.51 -8.13
CA GLY A 82 9.01 -14.94 -9.14
C GLY A 82 8.73 -14.40 -10.55
N LYS A 83 9.45 -14.92 -11.55
CA LYS A 83 9.34 -14.46 -12.95
C LYS A 83 8.11 -15.06 -13.63
N ASN A 84 6.98 -14.38 -13.52
CA ASN A 84 5.75 -14.69 -14.26
C ASN A 84 5.21 -13.43 -14.93
N ASP A 85 5.21 -13.38 -16.27
CA ASP A 85 4.86 -12.18 -17.05
C ASP A 85 3.46 -11.62 -16.74
N LEU A 86 2.46 -12.48 -16.49
CA LEU A 86 1.09 -12.04 -16.15
C LEU A 86 1.04 -11.39 -14.76
N ASN A 87 1.79 -11.92 -13.81
CA ASN A 87 1.88 -11.36 -12.47
C ASN A 87 2.69 -10.05 -12.49
N ASN A 88 3.80 -10.03 -13.23
CA ASN A 88 4.64 -8.85 -13.42
C ASN A 88 3.86 -7.66 -14.00
N ALA A 89 3.05 -7.88 -15.03
CA ALA A 89 2.18 -6.85 -15.58
C ALA A 89 1.16 -6.32 -14.55
N SER A 90 0.64 -7.21 -13.70
CA SER A 90 -0.32 -6.85 -12.65
C SER A 90 0.33 -6.01 -11.55
N PHE A 91 1.54 -6.38 -11.11
CA PHE A 91 2.32 -5.62 -10.14
C PHE A 91 2.77 -4.26 -10.70
N ALA A 92 3.21 -4.22 -11.96
CA ALA A 92 3.55 -2.97 -12.64
C ALA A 92 2.33 -2.04 -12.75
N SER A 93 1.14 -2.57 -13.03
CA SER A 93 -0.10 -1.78 -13.04
C SER A 93 -0.44 -1.23 -11.66
N ALA A 94 -0.26 -2.02 -10.60
CA ALA A 94 -0.45 -1.58 -9.22
C ALA A 94 0.55 -0.48 -8.81
N LEU A 95 1.81 -0.60 -9.23
CA LEU A 95 2.83 0.44 -9.03
C LEU A 95 2.49 1.72 -9.77
N ASN A 96 2.04 1.64 -11.02
CA ASN A 96 1.58 2.82 -11.77
C ASN A 96 0.41 3.53 -11.07
N ALA A 97 -0.56 2.78 -10.54
CA ALA A 97 -1.66 3.37 -9.77
C ALA A 97 -1.18 4.14 -8.52
N ALA A 98 -0.12 3.64 -7.85
CA ALA A 98 0.52 4.37 -6.76
C ALA A 98 1.25 5.63 -7.27
N ALA A 99 1.98 5.53 -8.37
CA ALA A 99 2.71 6.64 -8.98
C ALA A 99 1.79 7.79 -9.45
N GLU A 100 0.62 7.47 -10.00
CA GLU A 100 -0.37 8.47 -10.43
C GLU A 100 -0.89 9.33 -9.27
N SER A 101 -0.87 8.80 -8.06
CA SER A 101 -1.26 9.53 -6.84
C SER A 101 -0.10 10.23 -6.13
N ALA A 102 1.13 10.00 -6.56
CA ALA A 102 2.34 10.57 -5.98
C ALA A 102 2.71 11.94 -6.57
N SER A 103 3.49 12.70 -5.83
CA SER A 103 4.20 13.90 -6.29
C SER A 103 5.27 13.52 -7.31
N GLU A 104 5.74 14.49 -8.10
CA GLU A 104 6.62 14.24 -9.26
C GLU A 104 7.91 13.45 -8.94
N GLY A 105 8.55 13.76 -7.80
CA GLY A 105 9.73 13.04 -7.34
C GLY A 105 9.46 11.56 -7.05
N THR A 106 8.41 11.28 -6.29
CA THR A 106 8.02 9.91 -5.92
C THR A 106 7.39 9.14 -7.08
N ARG A 107 6.61 9.81 -7.93
CA ARG A 107 6.05 9.23 -9.16
C ARG A 107 7.15 8.66 -10.06
N THR A 108 8.23 9.41 -10.25
CA THR A 108 9.34 8.98 -11.13
C THR A 108 9.99 7.71 -10.57
N GLY A 109 10.24 7.67 -9.26
CA GLY A 109 10.78 6.48 -8.60
C GLY A 109 9.87 5.25 -8.74
N ILE A 110 8.58 5.41 -8.40
CA ILE A 110 7.61 4.31 -8.45
C ILE A 110 7.39 3.83 -9.90
N SER A 111 7.33 4.74 -10.87
CA SER A 111 7.15 4.39 -12.29
C SER A 111 8.36 3.63 -12.85
N SER A 112 9.58 4.02 -12.44
CA SER A 112 10.80 3.31 -12.79
C SER A 112 10.78 1.88 -12.22
N ALA A 113 10.38 1.72 -10.96
CA ALA A 113 10.16 0.41 -10.37
C ALA A 113 9.08 -0.39 -11.10
N ALA A 114 7.97 0.23 -11.52
CA ALA A 114 6.94 -0.42 -12.32
C ALA A 114 7.49 -1.01 -13.61
N ASN A 115 8.36 -0.28 -14.31
CA ASN A 115 9.00 -0.74 -15.53
C ASN A 115 9.95 -1.91 -15.28
N VAL A 116 10.75 -1.87 -14.21
CA VAL A 116 11.65 -2.98 -13.84
C VAL A 116 10.87 -4.23 -13.43
N VAL A 117 9.76 -4.06 -12.69
CA VAL A 117 8.86 -5.17 -12.36
C VAL A 117 8.20 -5.76 -13.62
N ALA A 118 7.77 -4.92 -14.57
CA ALA A 118 7.19 -5.38 -15.83
C ALA A 118 8.17 -6.24 -16.64
N SER A 119 9.46 -5.92 -16.62
CA SER A 119 10.53 -6.73 -17.24
C SER A 119 10.85 -8.05 -16.50
N GLY A 120 10.20 -8.31 -15.37
CA GLY A 120 10.47 -9.49 -14.53
C GLY A 120 11.79 -9.39 -13.76
N GLU A 121 12.29 -8.19 -13.56
CA GLU A 121 13.54 -7.88 -12.91
C GLU A 121 13.32 -7.28 -11.52
N ALA A 122 12.17 -7.58 -10.89
CA ALA A 122 11.80 -7.07 -9.57
C ALA A 122 12.91 -7.27 -8.53
N ASP A 123 13.68 -8.35 -8.63
CA ASP A 123 14.83 -8.66 -7.75
C ASP A 123 15.94 -7.60 -7.79
N ASN A 124 16.13 -6.95 -8.94
CA ASN A 124 17.13 -5.89 -9.17
C ASN A 124 16.72 -4.53 -8.56
N ILE A 125 15.50 -4.40 -8.04
CA ILE A 125 15.08 -3.17 -7.38
C ILE A 125 15.66 -3.14 -5.95
N GLY A 126 16.64 -2.25 -5.74
CA GLY A 126 17.16 -1.90 -4.43
C GLY A 126 16.09 -1.26 -3.53
N GLY A 127 16.28 -1.32 -2.22
CA GLY A 127 15.27 -0.96 -1.20
C GLY A 127 14.48 0.34 -1.45
N THR A 128 13.27 0.38 -0.89
CA THR A 128 12.05 1.18 -1.19
C THR A 128 12.15 2.71 -1.06
N GLY A 129 13.33 3.30 -1.25
CA GLY A 129 13.59 4.73 -1.16
C GLY A 129 13.08 5.53 -2.36
N PHE A 130 11.76 5.54 -2.59
CA PHE A 130 11.13 6.32 -3.68
C PHE A 130 10.97 7.81 -3.33
N GLY A 131 11.67 8.32 -2.31
CA GLY A 131 11.50 9.68 -1.78
C GLY A 131 12.77 10.50 -1.59
N SER A 132 13.95 10.01 -1.97
CA SER A 132 15.23 10.73 -1.76
C SER A 132 15.76 11.47 -2.98
N VAL A 133 14.99 11.64 -4.05
CA VAL A 133 15.38 12.53 -5.16
C VAL A 133 15.13 14.00 -4.78
N ALA A 134 15.80 14.45 -3.73
CA ALA A 134 16.33 15.79 -3.76
C ALA A 134 17.36 15.79 -4.90
N ASP A 135 17.09 16.60 -5.92
CA ASP A 135 18.05 17.19 -6.86
C ASP A 135 19.53 16.96 -6.47
N ASP A 136 20.11 15.83 -6.88
CA ASP A 136 21.57 15.66 -6.92
C ASP A 136 21.87 14.68 -8.06
N GLY A 137 22.44 15.23 -9.13
CA GLY A 137 22.84 14.45 -10.29
C GLY A 137 23.84 13.37 -9.91
N ALA A 138 23.43 12.11 -9.97
CA ALA A 138 24.34 10.98 -9.87
C ALA A 138 23.96 9.90 -10.89
N SER A 139 24.57 10.06 -12.07
CA SER A 139 25.07 9.04 -12.98
C SER A 139 24.57 7.60 -12.83
N VAL A 140 23.82 7.15 -13.84
CA VAL A 140 23.94 5.77 -14.32
C VAL A 140 25.31 5.64 -15.00
N SER A 141 26.28 5.05 -14.29
CA SER A 141 27.42 4.27 -14.81
C SER A 141 28.16 3.62 -13.65
#